data_AF-A0A962EWL9-F1
#
_entry.id   AF-A0A962EWL9-F1
#
_cell.length_a   1.000
_cell.length_b   1.000
_cell.length_c   1.000
_cell.angle_alpha   90.00
_cell.angle_beta   90.00
_cell.angle_gamma   90.00
#
_symmetry.space_group_name_H-M   'P 1'
#
loop_
_entity.id
_entity.type
_entity.pdbx_description
1 polymer ?
#
loop_
_entity_poly.entity_id
_entity_poly.type
_entity_poly.pdbx_seq_one_letter_code
_entity_poly.pdbx_strand_id
1 'polypeptide(L)'
;MPNLRGAFTEARTTSSLNEVRNDTGRVAFCGPYVLSAVTGYSISKIEDVIREGRQLPKSSRTIVKGTYTEEVASALAAFGFRMLPVASFMHLERKQRPTLWTWMQKPRNAWAHYILAIHKGKEGHWILVKGVKMCDTFTEGRWTFVCDGPHRGCRIMEIFEVKRDLDV
;
A
#
# COMPACT_ATOMS: atom_id res chain seq x y z
N MET A 1 9.23 -43.72 -9.83
CA MET A 1 8.52 -42.45 -10.12
C MET A 1 8.76 -41.49 -8.97
N PRO A 2 9.45 -40.34 -9.17
CA PRO A 2 9.74 -39.41 -8.08
C PRO A 2 8.57 -38.44 -7.87
N ASN A 3 8.18 -38.33 -6.60
CA ASN A 3 7.08 -37.49 -6.10
C ASN A 3 7.57 -36.05 -5.95
N LEU A 4 7.18 -35.17 -6.89
CA LEU A 4 7.43 -33.73 -6.84
C LEU A 4 6.49 -33.08 -5.80
N ARG A 5 6.88 -33.12 -4.54
CA ARG A 5 6.36 -32.18 -3.53
C ARG A 5 7.18 -30.90 -3.64
N GLY A 6 6.73 -30.00 -4.52
CA GLY A 6 7.16 -28.61 -4.51
C GLY A 6 6.87 -28.00 -3.15
N ALA A 7 7.89 -27.37 -2.56
CA ALA A 7 7.76 -26.60 -1.34
C ALA A 7 6.86 -25.39 -1.61
N PHE A 8 5.55 -25.56 -1.43
CA PHE A 8 4.67 -24.44 -1.15
C PHE A 8 5.01 -23.97 0.25
N THR A 9 5.91 -23.00 0.32
CA THR A 9 6.14 -22.23 1.54
C THR A 9 4.80 -21.60 1.88
N GLU A 10 4.07 -22.16 2.86
CA GLU A 10 3.00 -21.48 3.56
C GLU A 10 3.58 -20.16 4.07
N ALA A 11 3.40 -19.09 3.29
CA ALA A 11 3.72 -17.77 3.76
C ALA A 11 2.76 -17.53 4.94
N ARG A 12 3.27 -17.71 6.15
CA ARG A 12 2.60 -17.31 7.40
C ARG A 12 1.97 -15.94 7.18
N THR A 13 0.81 -15.68 7.77
CA THR A 13 0.33 -14.32 8.03
C THR A 13 1.44 -13.60 8.79
N THR A 14 2.35 -12.92 8.07
CA THR A 14 3.55 -12.44 8.73
C THR A 14 3.14 -11.28 9.63
N SER A 15 3.38 -11.46 10.92
CA SER A 15 3.49 -10.35 11.88
C SER A 15 4.57 -9.35 11.44
N SER A 16 5.41 -9.71 10.47
CA SER A 16 6.45 -8.85 9.92
C SER A 16 5.90 -7.66 9.16
N LEU A 17 6.75 -6.65 9.12
CA LEU A 17 6.61 -5.46 8.32
C LEU A 17 7.61 -5.61 7.18
N ASN A 18 7.17 -5.87 5.95
CA ASN A 18 8.10 -6.03 4.85
C ASN A 18 8.74 -4.68 4.55
N GLU A 19 10.07 -4.62 4.51
CA GLU A 19 10.76 -3.44 3.98
C GLU A 19 10.52 -3.36 2.48
N VAL A 20 10.39 -2.13 1.97
CA VAL A 20 10.20 -1.92 0.53
C VAL A 20 11.50 -2.20 -0.20
N ARG A 21 11.46 -3.11 -1.17
CA ARG A 21 12.59 -3.37 -2.06
C ARG A 21 12.50 -2.50 -3.31
N ASN A 22 13.11 -1.32 -3.27
CA ASN A 22 13.23 -0.45 -4.44
C ASN A 22 14.48 -0.81 -5.27
N ASP A 23 14.27 -1.58 -6.32
CA ASP A 23 15.29 -2.06 -7.27
C ASP A 23 15.36 -1.22 -8.56
N THR A 24 14.63 -0.10 -8.61
CA THR A 24 14.48 0.69 -9.85
C THR A 24 15.62 1.69 -10.09
N GLY A 25 16.52 1.87 -9.12
CA GLY A 25 17.59 2.88 -9.18
C GLY A 25 17.12 4.33 -9.08
N ARG A 26 15.83 4.56 -8.78
CA ARG A 26 15.22 5.90 -8.64
C ARG A 26 14.25 5.94 -7.47
N VAL A 27 13.83 7.14 -7.07
CA VAL A 27 12.69 7.30 -6.17
C VAL A 27 11.39 6.99 -6.93
N ALA A 28 10.62 6.03 -6.45
CA ALA A 28 9.32 5.67 -7.01
C ALA A 28 8.14 6.42 -6.34
N PHE A 29 6.96 6.33 -6.94
CA PHE A 29 5.76 7.00 -6.43
C PHE A 29 5.07 6.18 -5.32
N CYS A 30 4.15 6.83 -4.60
CA CYS A 30 3.57 6.29 -3.37
C CYS A 30 2.79 4.98 -3.54
N GLY A 31 2.07 4.80 -4.65
CA GLY A 31 1.35 3.55 -4.95
C GLY A 31 2.29 2.33 -4.95
N PRO A 32 3.33 2.31 -5.80
CA PRO A 32 4.31 1.23 -5.80
C PRO A 32 4.99 0.96 -4.45
N TYR A 33 5.28 2.00 -3.65
CA TYR A 33 5.86 1.84 -2.31
C TYR A 33 4.93 1.07 -1.36
N VAL A 34 3.66 1.48 -1.26
CA VAL A 34 2.72 0.82 -0.33
C VAL A 34 2.41 -0.62 -0.76
N LEU A 35 2.31 -0.86 -2.06
CA LEU A 35 2.09 -2.19 -2.62
C LEU A 35 3.29 -3.12 -2.38
N SER A 36 4.52 -2.64 -2.56
CA SER A 36 5.73 -3.38 -2.25
C SER A 36 5.81 -3.75 -0.76
N ALA A 37 5.50 -2.80 0.13
CA ALA A 37 5.49 -3.05 1.58
C ALA A 37 4.41 -4.06 2.02
N VAL A 38 3.23 -4.09 1.37
CA VAL A 38 2.21 -5.09 1.65
C VAL A 38 2.63 -6.46 1.13
N THR A 39 3.04 -6.53 -0.13
CA THR A 39 3.19 -7.80 -0.86
C THR A 39 4.57 -8.45 -0.69
N GLY A 40 5.59 -7.66 -0.33
CA GLY A 40 6.99 -8.10 -0.25
C GLY A 40 7.72 -8.19 -1.60
N TYR A 41 7.05 -7.90 -2.73
CA TYR A 41 7.68 -7.85 -4.05
C TYR A 41 8.42 -6.52 -4.28
N SER A 42 9.39 -6.51 -5.20
CA SER A 42 10.09 -5.28 -5.57
C SER A 42 9.19 -4.29 -6.29
N ILE A 43 9.57 -3.01 -6.22
CA ILE A 43 8.89 -1.93 -6.95
C ILE A 43 8.83 -2.21 -8.45
N SER A 44 9.90 -2.71 -9.08
CA SER A 44 9.88 -3.07 -10.51
C SER A 44 8.73 -4.04 -10.86
N LYS A 45 8.57 -5.10 -10.07
CA LYS A 45 7.53 -6.12 -10.24
C LYS A 45 6.13 -5.54 -10.00
N ILE A 46 5.98 -4.66 -9.02
CA ILE A 46 4.72 -3.95 -8.79
C ILE A 46 4.37 -3.05 -9.99
N GLU A 47 5.35 -2.31 -10.51
CA GLU A 47 5.13 -1.43 -11.66
C GLU A 47 4.81 -2.20 -12.94
N ASP A 48 5.35 -3.41 -13.14
CA ASP A 48 4.95 -4.31 -14.23
C ASP A 48 3.46 -4.63 -14.16
N VAL A 49 2.98 -5.05 -12.99
CA VAL A 49 1.56 -5.42 -12.78
C VAL A 49 0.63 -4.23 -13.00
N ILE A 50 1.00 -3.04 -12.50
CA ILE A 50 0.18 -1.83 -12.73
C ILE A 50 0.17 -1.47 -14.23
N ARG A 51 1.31 -1.56 -14.92
CA ARG A 51 1.37 -1.30 -16.37
C ARG A 51 0.52 -2.29 -17.16
N GLU A 52 0.54 -3.56 -16.77
CA GLU A 52 -0.33 -4.60 -17.36
C GLU A 52 -1.81 -4.30 -17.12
N GLY A 53 -2.20 -3.90 -15.91
CA GLY A 53 -3.57 -3.47 -15.61
C GLY A 53 -4.00 -2.22 -16.41
N ARG A 54 -3.06 -1.32 -16.71
CA ARG A 54 -3.27 -0.17 -17.62
C ARG A 54 -3.29 -0.53 -19.11
N GLN A 55 -3.13 -1.81 -19.46
CA GLN A 55 -3.05 -2.31 -20.84
C GLN A 55 -1.94 -1.63 -21.66
N LEU A 56 -0.84 -1.23 -21.01
CA LEU A 56 0.30 -0.66 -21.69
C LEU A 56 1.09 -1.76 -22.41
N PRO A 57 1.78 -1.45 -23.52
CA PRO A 57 2.63 -2.42 -24.20
C PRO A 57 3.64 -3.05 -23.24
N LYS A 58 3.92 -4.36 -23.36
CA LYS A 58 4.89 -5.05 -22.48
C LYS A 58 6.30 -4.45 -22.53
N SER A 59 6.65 -3.77 -23.63
CA SER A 59 7.91 -3.04 -23.79
C SER A 59 7.90 -1.65 -23.13
N SER A 60 6.74 -1.17 -22.69
CA SER A 60 6.60 0.14 -22.04
C SER A 60 7.39 0.16 -20.74
N ARG A 61 8.32 1.11 -20.63
CA ARG A 61 9.08 1.40 -19.39
C ARG A 61 8.54 2.64 -18.66
N THR A 62 7.28 3.00 -18.91
CA THR A 62 6.67 4.20 -18.34
C THR A 62 6.65 4.11 -16.83
N ILE A 63 7.21 5.13 -16.18
CA ILE A 63 7.19 5.27 -14.72
C ILE A 63 5.74 5.37 -14.25
N VAL A 64 5.35 4.51 -13.31
CA VAL A 64 4.01 4.54 -12.73
C VAL A 64 3.90 5.76 -11.81
N LYS A 65 3.14 6.76 -12.26
CA LYS A 65 2.75 7.95 -11.48
C LYS A 65 1.24 8.00 -11.38
N GLY A 66 0.75 8.54 -10.26
CA GLY A 66 -0.69 8.75 -10.00
C GLY A 66 -1.47 7.44 -10.08
N THR A 67 -1.62 6.75 -8.96
CA THR A 67 -2.40 5.50 -8.90
C THR A 67 -3.78 5.77 -8.32
N TYR A 68 -4.80 5.28 -8.98
CA TYR A 68 -6.19 5.32 -8.49
C TYR A 68 -6.49 4.14 -7.58
N THR A 69 -7.55 4.26 -6.78
CA THR A 69 -8.02 3.20 -5.86
C THR A 69 -8.18 1.86 -6.57
N GLU A 70 -8.81 1.84 -7.74
CA GLU A 70 -9.02 0.60 -8.52
C GLU A 70 -7.70 -0.03 -9.00
N GLU A 71 -6.70 0.78 -9.33
CA GLU A 71 -5.40 0.27 -9.75
C GLU A 71 -4.62 -0.34 -8.59
N VAL A 72 -4.69 0.26 -7.40
CA VAL A 72 -4.10 -0.29 -6.19
C VAL A 72 -4.80 -1.59 -5.79
N ALA A 73 -6.13 -1.63 -5.87
CA ALA A 73 -6.93 -2.83 -5.59
C ALA A 73 -6.61 -3.98 -6.56
N SER A 74 -6.60 -3.68 -7.86
CA SER A 74 -6.30 -4.65 -8.91
C SER A 74 -4.87 -5.19 -8.79
N ALA A 75 -3.90 -4.32 -8.52
CA ALA A 75 -2.52 -4.74 -8.29
C ALA A 75 -2.41 -5.65 -7.06
N LEU A 76 -3.10 -5.35 -5.95
CA LEU A 76 -3.13 -6.23 -4.78
C LEU A 76 -3.75 -7.60 -5.10
N ALA A 77 -4.83 -7.62 -5.87
CA ALA A 77 -5.51 -8.86 -6.28
C ALA A 77 -4.58 -9.79 -7.06
N ALA A 78 -3.74 -9.24 -7.95
CA ALA A 78 -2.74 -10.00 -8.69
C ALA A 78 -1.69 -10.69 -7.79
N PHE A 79 -1.55 -10.27 -6.53
CA PHE A 79 -0.66 -10.88 -5.53
C PHE A 79 -1.41 -11.65 -4.43
N GLY A 80 -2.70 -11.96 -4.63
CA GLY A 80 -3.50 -12.70 -3.65
C GLY A 80 -3.91 -11.88 -2.43
N PHE A 81 -4.12 -10.57 -2.60
CA PHE A 81 -4.64 -9.68 -1.56
C PHE A 81 -5.92 -8.99 -2.01
N ARG A 82 -6.85 -8.77 -1.08
CA ARG A 82 -8.05 -7.96 -1.28
C ARG A 82 -7.95 -6.65 -0.53
N MET A 83 -8.33 -5.56 -1.20
CA MET A 83 -8.43 -4.23 -0.62
C MET A 83 -9.90 -3.92 -0.32
N LEU A 84 -10.24 -3.78 0.96
CA LEU A 84 -11.62 -3.60 1.43
C LEU A 84 -11.82 -2.16 1.90
N PRO A 85 -12.84 -1.43 1.41
CA PRO A 85 -13.14 -0.09 1.91
C PRO A 85 -13.60 -0.14 3.37
N VAL A 86 -12.99 0.70 4.21
CA VAL A 86 -13.32 0.84 5.64
C VAL A 86 -14.05 2.15 5.90
N ALA A 87 -13.57 3.24 5.32
CA ALA A 87 -14.18 4.56 5.46
C ALA A 87 -13.82 5.45 4.28
N SER A 88 -14.76 6.31 3.88
CA SER A 88 -14.51 7.40 2.93
C SER A 88 -15.00 8.72 3.54
N PHE A 89 -14.15 9.74 3.44
CA PHE A 89 -14.41 11.11 3.90
C PHE A 89 -14.49 12.09 2.72
N MET A 90 -14.61 11.58 1.50
CA MET A 90 -14.68 12.38 0.28
C MET A 90 -15.92 13.28 0.25
N HIS A 91 -16.99 12.90 0.97
CA HIS A 91 -18.21 13.69 1.17
C HIS A 91 -18.01 14.91 2.10
N LEU A 92 -16.90 14.99 2.83
CA LEU A 92 -16.58 16.11 3.71
C LEU A 92 -15.65 17.10 3.02
N GLU A 93 -15.80 18.37 3.39
CA GLU A 93 -14.81 19.39 3.07
C GLU A 93 -13.46 19.04 3.67
N ARG A 94 -12.38 19.40 2.98
CA ARG A 94 -11.02 18.95 3.34
C ARG A 94 -10.65 19.22 4.79
N LYS A 95 -11.04 20.37 5.35
CA LYS A 95 -10.72 20.77 6.74
C LYS A 95 -11.49 19.95 7.79
N GLN A 96 -12.63 19.37 7.42
CA GLN A 96 -13.48 18.57 8.31
C GLN A 96 -13.05 17.10 8.37
N ARG A 97 -12.30 16.63 7.37
CA ARG A 97 -11.78 15.25 7.32
C ARG A 97 -10.86 14.96 8.51
N PRO A 98 -10.86 13.73 9.06
CA PRO A 98 -9.94 13.38 10.14
C PRO A 98 -8.49 13.49 9.66
N THR A 99 -7.60 13.90 10.56
CA THR A 99 -6.17 13.79 10.32
C THR A 99 -5.71 12.36 10.54
N LEU A 100 -4.56 12.00 9.98
CA LEU A 100 -3.89 10.75 10.30
C LEU A 100 -3.74 10.58 11.81
N TRP A 101 -3.26 11.62 12.51
CA TRP A 101 -3.06 11.56 13.95
C TRP A 101 -4.34 11.30 14.74
N THR A 102 -5.44 11.99 14.41
CA THR A 102 -6.73 11.79 15.09
C THR A 102 -7.29 10.39 14.83
N TRP A 103 -7.12 9.85 13.62
CA TRP A 103 -7.51 8.47 13.33
C TRP A 103 -6.67 7.46 14.14
N MET A 104 -5.37 7.72 14.31
CA MET A 104 -4.48 6.87 15.10
C MET A 104 -4.81 6.81 16.61
N GLN A 105 -5.61 7.74 17.13
CA GLN A 105 -6.11 7.69 18.52
C GLN A 105 -7.32 6.77 18.70
N LYS A 106 -7.96 6.32 17.60
CA LYS A 106 -9.12 5.44 17.67
C LYS A 106 -8.70 3.97 17.72
N PRO A 107 -9.46 3.10 18.43
CA PRO A 107 -9.26 1.66 18.37
C PRO A 107 -9.32 1.14 16.94
N ARG A 108 -8.40 0.24 16.58
CA ARG A 108 -8.31 -0.41 15.27
C ARG A 108 -7.55 -1.73 15.42
N ASN A 109 -7.66 -2.61 14.44
CA ASN A 109 -6.90 -3.86 14.45
C ASN A 109 -5.41 -3.58 14.19
N ALA A 110 -4.56 -3.74 15.20
CA ALA A 110 -3.12 -3.46 15.07
C ALA A 110 -2.38 -4.42 14.12
N TRP A 111 -2.97 -5.57 13.81
CA TRP A 111 -2.39 -6.60 12.94
C TRP A 111 -2.74 -6.41 11.47
N ALA A 112 -3.78 -5.63 11.17
CA ALA A 112 -4.20 -5.35 9.82
C ALA A 112 -3.28 -4.34 9.12
N HIS A 113 -3.12 -4.51 7.82
CA HIS A 113 -2.55 -3.48 6.96
C HIS A 113 -3.66 -2.53 6.52
N TYR A 114 -3.45 -1.24 6.71
CA TYR A 114 -4.35 -0.19 6.24
C TYR A 114 -3.66 0.66 5.19
N ILE A 115 -4.19 0.68 3.97
CA ILE A 115 -3.79 1.64 2.94
C ILE A 115 -4.70 2.86 3.09
N LEU A 116 -4.11 4.04 3.25
CA LEU A 116 -4.84 5.30 3.39
C LEU A 116 -4.52 6.20 2.20
N ALA A 117 -5.56 6.75 1.59
CA ALA A 117 -5.43 7.92 0.73
C ALA A 117 -5.43 9.16 1.62
N ILE A 118 -4.40 10.00 1.53
CA ILE A 118 -4.30 11.26 2.28
C ILE A 118 -4.07 12.45 1.34
N HIS A 119 -4.42 13.65 1.80
CA HIS A 119 -4.02 14.88 1.14
C HIS A 119 -2.64 15.35 1.61
N LYS A 120 -1.68 15.38 0.69
CA LYS A 120 -0.36 16.01 0.86
C LYS A 120 -0.29 17.27 -0.01
N GLY A 121 -0.35 18.45 0.59
CA GLY A 121 -0.41 19.69 -0.19
C GLY A 121 -1.68 19.76 -1.03
N LYS A 122 -1.59 19.93 -2.35
CA LYS A 122 -2.76 19.88 -3.26
C LYS A 122 -2.98 18.50 -3.86
N GLU A 123 -2.10 17.54 -3.57
CA GLU A 123 -2.08 16.23 -4.20
C GLU A 123 -2.63 15.13 -3.27
N GLY A 124 -3.04 14.03 -3.88
CA GLY A 124 -3.34 12.79 -3.17
C GLY A 124 -2.07 11.97 -2.99
N HIS A 125 -1.97 11.26 -1.87
CA HIS A 125 -0.81 10.43 -1.54
C HIS A 125 -1.21 9.18 -0.80
N TRP A 126 -0.62 8.05 -1.15
CA TRP A 126 -0.83 6.77 -0.50
C TRP A 126 0.15 6.58 0.65
N ILE A 127 -0.36 6.13 1.79
CA ILE A 127 0.47 5.65 2.90
C ILE A 127 -0.02 4.28 3.34
N LEU A 128 0.91 3.46 3.81
CA LEU A 128 0.59 2.20 4.47
C LEU A 128 0.75 2.36 5.97
N VAL A 129 -0.19 1.83 6.75
CA VAL A 129 -0.14 1.79 8.21
C VAL A 129 -0.36 0.35 8.68
N LYS A 130 0.43 -0.09 9.66
CA LYS A 130 0.19 -1.33 10.43
C LYS A 130 0.58 -1.08 11.88
N GLY A 131 -0.36 -1.33 12.79
CA GLY A 131 -0.23 -0.98 14.20
C GLY A 131 -0.03 0.52 14.43
N VAL A 132 1.17 0.88 14.90
CA VAL A 132 1.60 2.28 15.17
C VAL A 132 2.62 2.81 14.18
N LYS A 133 2.96 2.02 13.15
CA LYS A 133 3.98 2.35 12.16
C LYS A 133 3.36 2.65 10.81
N MET A 134 4.03 3.51 10.06
CA MET A 134 3.72 3.82 8.67
C MET A 134 4.91 3.60 7.74
N CYS A 135 4.62 3.44 6.47
CA CYS A 135 5.59 3.30 5.40
C CYS A 135 5.04 3.93 4.12
N ASP A 136 5.86 4.71 3.41
CA ASP A 136 5.53 5.33 2.13
C ASP A 136 6.80 5.78 1.39
N THR A 137 6.63 6.57 0.31
CA THR A 137 7.76 7.17 -0.42
C THR A 137 8.60 8.13 0.44
N PHE A 138 7.99 8.92 1.34
CA PHE A 138 8.71 9.91 2.14
C PHE A 138 9.56 9.28 3.26
N THR A 139 9.22 8.06 3.68
CA THR A 139 10.08 7.25 4.56
C THR A 139 11.06 6.35 3.80
N GLU A 140 11.14 6.51 2.48
CA GLU A 140 11.91 5.64 1.58
C GLU A 140 11.54 4.16 1.75
N GLY A 141 10.29 3.88 2.14
CA GLY A 141 9.80 2.53 2.34
C GLY A 141 10.26 1.86 3.65
N ARG A 142 10.86 2.64 4.56
CA ARG A 142 11.15 2.19 5.92
C ARG A 142 9.95 2.39 6.82
N TRP A 143 9.74 1.44 7.73
CA TRP A 143 8.68 1.52 8.73
C TRP A 143 9.06 2.46 9.87
N THR A 144 8.37 3.58 9.98
CA THR A 144 8.59 4.59 11.01
C THR A 144 7.37 4.73 11.91
N PHE A 145 7.54 5.22 13.13
CA PHE A 145 6.39 5.52 13.98
C PHE A 145 5.58 6.67 13.39
N VAL A 146 4.24 6.55 13.42
CA VAL A 146 3.36 7.60 12.87
C VAL A 146 3.52 8.94 13.61
N CYS A 147 3.89 8.93 14.89
CA CYS A 147 4.15 10.15 15.68
C CYS A 147 5.42 10.92 15.23
N ASP A 148 6.34 10.24 14.54
CA ASP A 148 7.58 10.81 14.02
C ASP A 148 7.49 11.01 12.49
N GLY A 149 6.43 10.50 11.87
CA GLY A 149 6.22 10.52 10.44
C GLY A 149 5.74 11.88 9.89
N PRO A 150 5.98 12.16 8.60
CA PRO A 150 5.72 13.46 7.97
C PRO A 150 4.24 13.78 7.72
N HIS A 151 3.32 12.88 8.09
CA HIS A 151 1.93 12.91 7.65
C HIS A 151 0.89 13.06 8.75
N ARG A 152 1.29 13.30 10.00
CA ARG A 152 0.38 13.40 11.17
C ARG A 152 -0.80 14.34 10.95
N GLY A 153 -0.54 15.52 10.37
CA GLY A 153 -1.55 16.54 10.10
C GLY A 153 -2.27 16.38 8.76
N CYS A 154 -1.89 15.41 7.93
CA CYS A 154 -2.51 15.19 6.64
C CYS A 154 -3.94 14.67 6.81
N ARG A 155 -4.83 15.13 5.93
CA ARG A 155 -6.26 14.82 5.97
C ARG A 155 -6.51 13.53 5.21
N ILE A 156 -7.21 12.59 5.84
CA ILE A 156 -7.55 11.31 5.23
C ILE A 156 -8.70 11.52 4.24
N MET A 157 -8.52 11.01 3.03
CA MET A 157 -9.58 10.89 2.03
C MET A 157 -10.34 9.60 2.23
N GLU A 158 -9.62 8.47 2.23
CA GLU A 158 -10.19 7.13 2.26
C GLU A 158 -9.28 6.18 3.03
N ILE A 159 -9.88 5.12 3.58
CA ILE A 159 -9.20 4.09 4.36
C ILE A 159 -9.61 2.74 3.80
N PHE A 160 -8.62 1.91 3.52
CA PHE A 160 -8.81 0.55 3.05
C PHE A 160 -8.05 -0.43 3.96
N GLU A 161 -8.71 -1.52 4.34
CA GLU A 161 -8.06 -2.65 5.00
C GLU A 161 -7.61 -3.66 3.94
N VAL A 162 -6.37 -4.13 4.05
CA VAL A 162 -5.85 -5.16 3.15
C VAL A 162 -5.87 -6.51 3.84
N LYS A 163 -6.53 -7.47 3.19
CA LYS A 163 -6.60 -8.87 3.63
C LYS A 163 -5.93 -9.77 2.63
N ARG A 164 -5.38 -10.88 3.09
CA ARG A 164 -4.95 -11.95 2.19
C ARG A 164 -6.18 -12.67 1.65
N ASP A 165 -6.18 -12.96 0.37
CA ASP A 165 -7.14 -13.88 -0.21
C ASP A 165 -6.61 -15.30 -0.01
N LEU A 166 -7.31 -16.09 0.81
CA LEU A 166 -6.88 -17.45 1.17
C LEU A 166 -7.30 -18.50 0.13
N ASP A 167 -7.97 -18.06 -0.94
CA ASP A 167 -8.54 -18.91 -2.00
C ASP A 167 -7.74 -18.86 -3.33
N VAL A 168 -6.46 -18.46 -3.29
CA VAL A 168 -5.52 -18.45 -4.44
C VAL A 168 -4.34 -19.37 -4.19
#